data_AF-A0A9E4STK2-F1
#
_entry.id   AF-A0A9E4STK2-F1
#
_cell.length_a   1.000
_cell.length_b   1.000
_cell.length_c   1.000
_cell.angle_alpha   90.00
_cell.angle_beta   90.00
_cell.angle_gamma   90.00
#
_symmetry.space_group_name_H-M   'P 1'
#
loop_
_entity.id
_entity.type
_entity.pdbx_description
1 polymer ?
#
loop_
_entity_poly.entity_id
_entity_poly.type
_entity_poly.pdbx_seq_one_letter_code
_entity_poly.pdbx_strand_id
1 'polypeptide(L)'
;MALRFLERELRTLLAANDRPDLLEAGRIALTDDGATIYVHLLPQPDWPHKAPGQAFVLAYEDYAPPGSNVTYCYRWLIGEARTSLRENMGDVIRWLEGR
;
A
#
# COMPACT_ATOMS: atom_id res chain seq x y z
N MET A 1 1.77 1.16 -14.08
CA MET A 1 2.91 0.27 -14.41
C MET A 1 3.82 0.06 -13.20
N ALA A 2 4.06 1.09 -12.38
CA ALA A 2 4.76 0.98 -11.10
C ALA A 2 3.87 0.49 -9.93
N LEU A 3 2.61 0.92 -9.84
CA LEU A 3 1.70 0.44 -8.81
C LEU A 3 1.46 -1.08 -8.86
N ARG A 4 1.36 -1.68 -10.07
CA ARG A 4 1.26 -3.15 -10.22
C ARG A 4 2.48 -3.89 -9.67
N PHE A 5 3.66 -3.26 -9.73
CA PHE A 5 4.86 -3.81 -9.14
C PHE A 5 4.75 -3.82 -7.61
N LEU A 6 4.30 -2.72 -7.01
CA LEU A 6 4.05 -2.63 -5.56
C LEU A 6 2.92 -3.57 -5.11
N GLU A 7 1.84 -3.73 -5.89
CA GLU A 7 0.77 -4.70 -5.62
C GLU A 7 1.31 -6.13 -5.58
N ARG A 8 2.20 -6.49 -6.51
CA ARG A 8 2.85 -7.79 -6.51
C ARG A 8 3.78 -7.97 -5.31
N GLU A 9 4.48 -6.90 -4.91
CA GLU A 9 5.34 -6.91 -3.73
C GLU A 9 4.51 -7.11 -2.45
N LEU A 10 3.41 -6.37 -2.29
CA LEU A 10 2.46 -6.55 -1.19
C LEU A 10 1.92 -7.99 -1.14
N ARG A 11 1.54 -8.59 -2.28
CA ARG A 11 1.12 -9.99 -2.33
C ARG A 11 2.21 -10.95 -1.83
N THR A 12 3.44 -10.70 -2.24
CA THR A 12 4.60 -11.52 -1.84
C THR A 12 4.86 -11.38 -0.34
N LEU A 13 4.79 -10.16 0.19
CA LEU A 13 4.99 -9.88 1.61
C LEU A 13 3.88 -10.49 2.48
N LEU A 14 2.61 -10.39 2.06
CA LEU A 14 1.50 -11.03 2.76
C LEU A 14 1.65 -12.55 2.81
N ALA A 15 2.02 -13.19 1.70
CA ALA A 15 2.30 -14.62 1.66
C ALA A 15 3.49 -15.00 2.56
N ALA A 16 4.55 -14.19 2.59
CA ALA A 16 5.72 -14.41 3.45
C ALA A 16 5.43 -14.22 4.95
N ASN A 17 4.31 -13.57 5.31
CA ASN A 17 3.86 -13.39 6.69
C ASN A 17 2.71 -14.36 7.05
N ASP A 18 2.51 -15.44 6.29
CA ASP A 18 1.43 -16.43 6.48
C ASP A 18 0.02 -15.83 6.41
N ARG A 19 -0.14 -14.71 5.68
CA ARG A 19 -1.43 -14.02 5.50
C ARG A 19 -1.94 -13.94 4.05
N PRO A 20 -1.95 -15.05 3.29
CA PRO A 20 -2.56 -15.07 1.95
C PRO A 20 -4.08 -14.88 2.01
N ASP A 21 -4.72 -15.21 3.13
CA ASP A 21 -6.16 -15.04 3.39
C ASP A 21 -6.64 -13.60 3.16
N LEU A 22 -5.81 -12.62 3.52
CA LEU A 22 -6.10 -11.19 3.32
C LEU A 22 -6.16 -10.78 1.84
N LEU A 23 -5.60 -11.57 0.92
CA LEU A 23 -5.74 -11.33 -0.52
C LEU A 23 -7.02 -11.93 -1.10
N GLU A 24 -7.58 -12.95 -0.45
CA GLU A 24 -8.72 -13.71 -0.93
C GLU A 24 -10.04 -13.14 -0.42
N ALA A 25 -10.04 -12.65 0.82
CA ALA A 25 -11.25 -12.11 1.43
C ALA A 25 -11.79 -10.85 0.70
N GLY A 26 -10.99 -10.18 -0.14
CA GLY A 26 -11.34 -8.91 -0.79
C GLY A 26 -10.25 -8.34 -1.67
N ARG A 27 -10.57 -7.22 -2.35
CA ARG A 27 -9.67 -6.64 -3.35
C ARG A 27 -8.80 -5.56 -2.71
N ILE A 28 -7.51 -5.84 -2.56
CA ILE A 28 -6.51 -4.82 -2.22
C ILE A 28 -6.00 -4.17 -3.50
N ALA A 29 -5.95 -2.85 -3.55
CA ALA A 29 -5.47 -2.06 -4.68
C ALA A 29 -4.52 -0.97 -4.22
N LEU A 30 -3.53 -0.60 -5.04
CA LEU A 30 -2.75 0.61 -4.81
C LEU A 30 -3.19 1.72 -5.75
N THR A 31 -3.18 2.94 -5.23
CA THR A 31 -3.45 4.17 -6.01
C THR A 31 -2.38 5.21 -5.69
N ASP A 32 -2.28 6.20 -6.58
CA ASP A 32 -1.52 7.42 -6.33
C ASP A 32 -2.33 8.64 -6.80
N ASP A 33 -2.14 9.78 -6.13
CA ASP A 33 -2.73 11.09 -6.51
C ASP A 33 -1.69 12.05 -7.11
N GLY A 34 -0.51 11.53 -7.44
CA GLY A 34 0.65 12.30 -7.88
C GLY A 34 1.60 12.72 -6.76
N ALA A 35 1.12 12.82 -5.51
CA ALA A 35 1.91 13.22 -4.34
C ALA A 35 1.94 12.15 -3.25
N THR A 36 0.99 11.21 -3.24
CA THR A 36 0.83 10.22 -2.19
C THR A 36 0.53 8.86 -2.78
N ILE A 37 1.09 7.80 -2.20
CA ILE A 37 0.74 6.41 -2.57
C ILE A 37 -0.04 5.79 -1.43
N TYR A 38 -1.17 5.17 -1.77
CA TYR A 38 -2.07 4.55 -0.83
C TYR A 38 -2.26 3.05 -1.11
N VAL A 39 -2.50 2.28 -0.05
CA VAL A 39 -3.15 0.96 -0.12
C VAL A 39 -4.62 1.14 0.21
N HIS A 40 -5.48 0.68 -0.70
CA HIS A 40 -6.92 0.63 -0.50
C HIS A 40 -7.36 -0.80 -0.26
N LEU A 41 -8.19 -0.98 0.76
CA LEU A 41 -9.01 -2.16 0.93
C LEU A 41 -10.36 -1.91 0.26
N LEU A 42 -10.73 -2.73 -0.71
CA LEU A 42 -12.06 -2.78 -1.30
C LEU A 42 -12.75 -4.03 -0.73
N PRO A 43 -13.40 -3.92 0.45
CA PRO A 43 -13.95 -5.08 1.13
C PRO A 43 -15.09 -5.68 0.32
N GLN A 44 -15.08 -7.01 0.18
CA GLN A 44 -16.23 -7.75 -0.36
C GLN A 44 -17.29 -7.94 0.75
N PRO A 45 -18.56 -8.26 0.40
CA PRO A 45 -19.65 -8.35 1.37
C PRO A 45 -19.39 -9.31 2.54
N ASP A 46 -18.60 -10.34 2.31
CA ASP A 46 -18.16 -11.40 3.21
C ASP A 46 -16.85 -11.09 3.96
N TRP A 47 -16.22 -9.94 3.71
CA TRP A 47 -15.00 -9.55 4.39
C TRP A 47 -15.24 -9.39 5.90
N PRO A 48 -14.57 -10.18 6.76
CA PRO A 48 -14.87 -10.23 8.20
C PRO A 48 -14.42 -8.95 8.94
N HIS A 49 -13.43 -8.23 8.42
CA HIS A 49 -12.82 -7.06 9.07
C HIS A 49 -13.22 -5.75 8.37
N LYS A 50 -14.44 -5.27 8.59
CA LYS A 50 -14.96 -4.07 7.91
C LYS A 50 -14.36 -2.78 8.50
N ALA A 51 -13.32 -2.25 7.88
CA ALA A 51 -12.95 -0.83 7.99
C ALA A 51 -13.42 -0.10 6.72
N PRO A 52 -14.65 0.47 6.69
CA PRO A 52 -15.14 1.16 5.51
C PRO A 52 -14.33 2.44 5.23
N GLY A 53 -13.82 2.58 4.00
CA GLY A 53 -13.34 3.85 3.45
C GLY A 53 -11.93 4.30 3.87
N GLN A 54 -11.16 3.49 4.58
CA GLN A 54 -9.80 3.87 4.96
C GLN A 54 -8.79 3.45 3.90
N ALA A 55 -7.77 4.28 3.71
CA ALA A 55 -6.61 3.98 2.89
C ALA A 55 -5.36 4.06 3.79
N PHE A 56 -4.44 3.13 3.63
CA PHE A 56 -3.16 3.15 4.34
C PHE A 56 -2.15 3.93 3.50
N VAL A 57 -1.60 5.02 4.04
CA VAL A 57 -0.60 5.83 3.36
C VAL A 57 0.75 5.11 3.40
N LEU A 58 1.32 4.82 2.23
CA LEU A 58 2.65 4.21 2.14
C LEU A 58 3.76 5.24 2.02
N ALA A 59 3.55 6.30 1.26
CA ALA A 59 4.54 7.35 1.03
C ALA A 59 3.85 8.66 0.66
N TYR A 60 4.53 9.77 0.97
CA TYR A 60 4.08 11.13 0.70
C TYR A 60 5.23 12.00 0.18
N GLU A 61 4.98 12.80 -0.86
CA GLU A 61 5.97 13.55 -1.65
C GLU A 61 6.64 14.67 -0.85
N ASP A 62 6.04 15.13 0.27
CA ASP A 62 6.59 16.22 1.08
C ASP A 62 8.03 15.97 1.58
N TYR A 63 8.50 14.72 1.57
CA TYR A 63 9.89 14.38 1.92
C TYR A 63 10.84 14.28 0.72
N ALA A 64 10.35 14.51 -0.50
CA ALA A 64 11.20 14.59 -1.68
C ALA A 64 12.13 15.81 -1.57
N PRO A 65 13.41 15.68 -1.96
CA PRO A 65 14.37 16.79 -1.97
C PRO A 65 13.82 18.06 -2.63
N PRO A 66 13.95 19.24 -1.99
CA PRO A 66 13.47 20.50 -2.54
C PRO A 66 14.08 20.81 -3.91
N GLY A 67 13.27 21.36 -4.83
CA GLY A 67 13.71 21.69 -6.19
C GLY A 67 13.78 20.50 -7.15
N SER A 68 13.33 19.32 -6.73
CA SER A 68 13.19 18.14 -7.59
C SER A 68 12.15 18.36 -8.69
N ASN A 69 12.37 17.71 -9.84
CA ASN A 69 11.35 17.67 -10.88
C ASN A 69 10.32 16.56 -10.61
N VAL A 70 9.14 16.70 -11.21
CA VAL A 70 7.99 15.79 -11.02
C VAL A 70 8.34 14.31 -11.26
N THR A 71 9.14 14.00 -12.28
CA THR A 71 9.52 12.61 -12.57
C THR A 71 10.44 12.03 -11.50
N TYR A 72 11.35 12.84 -10.96
CA TYR A 72 12.19 12.44 -9.84
C TYR A 72 11.33 12.19 -8.60
N CYS A 73 10.44 13.12 -8.25
CA CYS A 73 9.53 12.97 -7.12
C CYS A 73 8.70 11.70 -7.23
N TYR A 74 8.11 11.42 -8.40
CA TYR A 74 7.33 10.20 -8.61
C TYR A 74 8.16 8.92 -8.43
N ARG A 75 9.40 8.88 -8.94
CA ARG A 75 10.30 7.72 -8.75
C ARG A 75 10.71 7.54 -7.30
N TRP A 76 11.01 8.64 -6.62
CA TRP A 76 11.33 8.66 -5.20
C TRP A 76 10.15 8.15 -4.38
N LEU A 77 8.94 8.64 -4.66
CA LEU A 77 7.68 8.24 -4.00
C LEU A 77 7.41 6.73 -4.13
N ILE A 78 7.61 6.16 -5.32
CA ILE A 78 7.51 4.70 -5.54
C ILE A 78 8.55 3.93 -4.73
N GLY A 79 9.77 4.46 -4.62
CA GLY A 79 10.84 3.89 -3.81
C GLY A 79 10.46 3.86 -2.33
N GLU A 80 10.01 4.99 -1.79
CA GLU A 80 9.55 5.10 -0.41
C GLU A 80 8.36 4.19 -0.11
N ALA A 81 7.38 4.10 -1.01
CA ALA A 81 6.24 3.22 -0.81
C ALA A 81 6.65 1.75 -0.73
N ARG A 82 7.67 1.35 -1.51
CA ARG A 82 8.25 0.01 -1.45
C ARG A 82 8.97 -0.24 -0.13
N THR A 83 9.76 0.73 0.34
CA THR A 83 10.46 0.65 1.63
C THR A 83 9.46 0.54 2.77
N SER A 84 8.46 1.41 2.79
CA SER A 84 7.38 1.43 3.77
C SER A 84 6.61 0.11 3.83
N LEU A 85 6.30 -0.51 2.68
CA LEU A 85 5.66 -1.84 2.65
C LEU A 85 6.48 -2.91 3.37
N ARG A 86 7.82 -2.88 3.26
CA ARG A 86 8.71 -3.88 3.85
C ARG A 86 8.89 -3.66 5.35
N GLU A 87 9.05 -2.40 5.74
CA GLU A 87 9.34 -2.03 7.12
C GLU A 87 8.09 -2.04 8.01
N ASN A 88 6.94 -1.65 7.45
CA ASN A 88 5.69 -1.48 8.19
C ASN A 88 4.66 -2.58 7.87
N MET A 89 5.09 -3.74 7.35
CA MET A 89 4.18 -4.81 6.93
C MET A 89 3.27 -5.28 8.08
N GLY A 90 3.78 -5.32 9.31
CA GLY A 90 2.98 -5.67 10.49
C GLY A 90 1.82 -4.71 10.74
N ASP A 91 2.04 -3.41 10.51
CA ASP A 91 0.99 -2.38 10.63
C ASP A 91 0.01 -2.46 9.48
N VAL A 92 0.47 -2.75 8.26
CA VAL A 92 -0.41 -3.01 7.11
C VAL A 92 -1.31 -4.22 7.38
N ILE A 93 -0.77 -5.31 7.93
CA ILE A 93 -1.56 -6.50 8.31
C ILE A 93 -2.58 -6.14 9.38
N ARG A 94 -2.15 -5.51 10.48
CA ARG A 94 -3.07 -5.07 11.56
C ARG A 94 -4.18 -4.20 11.00
N TRP A 95 -3.85 -3.25 10.13
CA TRP A 95 -4.82 -2.38 9.49
C TRP A 95 -5.80 -3.16 8.59
N LEU A 96 -5.32 -4.13 7.80
CA LEU A 96 -6.17 -5.01 6.98
C LEU A 96 -7.11 -5.89 7.85
N GLU A 97 -6.69 -6.24 9.07
CA GLU A 97 -7.52 -6.92 10.07
C GLU A 97 -8.46 -5.97 10.84
N GLY A 98 -8.39 -4.66 10.60
CA GLY A 98 -9.16 -3.65 11.32
C GLY A 98 -8.69 -3.40 12.75
N ARG A 99 -7.37 -3.49 13.03
CA ARG A 99 -6.73 -3.36 14.36
C ARG A 99 -5.66 -2.29 14.44
#